data_AF-A0ABD0NSM5-F1
#
_entry.id   AF-A0ABD0NSM5-F1
#
_cell.length_a   1.000
_cell.length_b   1.000
_cell.length_c   1.000
_cell.angle_alpha   90.00
_cell.angle_beta   90.00
_cell.angle_gamma   90.00
#
_symmetry.space_group_name_H-M   'P 1'
#
loop_
_entity.id
_entity.type
_entity.pdbx_description
1 polymer ?
#
loop_
_entity_poly.entity_id
_entity_poly.type
_entity_poly.pdbx_seq_one_letter_code
_entity_poly.pdbx_strand_id
1 'polypeptide(L)' 'MGNRGMEELIPLVNRLQDAFSAIGQTCDLDLPQIAVVGGQSAGKSSVLENFVG' A
#
# COMPACT_ATOMS: atom_id res chain seq x y z
N MET A 1 -7.69 -6.61 13.31
CA MET A 1 -6.42 -6.25 13.99
C MET A 1 -5.67 -5.45 12.94
N GLY A 2 -5.41 -4.17 13.17
CA GLY A 2 -4.88 -3.29 12.13
C GLY A 2 -3.53 -3.75 11.59
N ASN A 3 -3.26 -3.40 10.33
CA ASN A 3 -2.03 -3.73 9.63
C ASN A 3 -0.90 -2.80 10.13
N ARG A 4 -0.31 -3.12 11.29
CA ARG A 4 0.72 -2.32 11.97
C ARG A 4 1.88 -1.89 11.07
N GLY A 5 2.27 -2.75 10.12
CA GLY A 5 3.29 -2.41 9.13
C GLY A 5 2.89 -1.25 8.22
N MET A 6 1.62 -1.19 7.79
CA MET A 6 1.11 -0.03 7.04
C MET A 6 0.97 1.21 7.92
N GLU A 7 0.55 1.06 9.18
CA GLU A 7 0.44 2.19 10.12
C GLU A 7 1.78 2.90 10.34
N GLU A 8 2.89 2.16 10.32
CA GLU A 8 4.26 2.71 10.38
C GLU A 8 4.77 3.21 9.03
N LEU A 9 4.40 2.54 7.93
CA LEU A 9 4.87 2.87 6.58
C LEU A 9 4.23 4.16 6.03
N ILE A 10 2.96 4.41 6.32
CA ILE A 10 2.24 5.59 5.81
C ILE A 10 2.94 6.89 6.26
N PRO A 11 3.23 7.13 7.56
CA PRO A 11 3.95 8.33 7.99
C PRO A 11 5.37 8.44 7.43
N LEU A 12 6.04 7.31 7.14
CA LEU A 12 7.37 7.31 6.53
C LEU A 12 7.31 7.76 5.07
N VAL A 13 6.40 7.18 4.29
CA VAL A 13 6.21 7.51 2.87
C VAL A 13 5.78 8.96 2.71
N ASN A 14 4.88 9.46 3.55
CA ASN A 14 4.46 10.87 3.53
C ASN A 14 5.65 11.81 3.75
N ARG A 15 6.51 11.54 4.74
CA ARG A 15 7.72 12.34 4.98
C ARG A 15 8.68 12.32 3.79
N LEU A 16 8.79 11.19 3.10
CA LEU A 16 9.59 11.09 1.89
C LEU A 16 8.99 11.97 0.78
N GLN A 17 7.68 11.86 0.53
CA GLN A 17 6.95 12.67 -0.46
C GLN A 17 7.09 14.17 -0.17
N ASP A 18 7.00 14.59 1.09
CA ASP A 18 7.20 15.98 1.51
C ASP A 18 8.63 16.47 1.19
N ALA A 19 9.65 15.65 1.46
CA ALA A 19 11.05 15.99 1.19
C ALA A 19 11.34 16.16 -0.31
N PHE A 20 10.81 15.27 -1.16
CA PHE A 20 10.92 15.39 -2.62
C PHE A 20 10.14 16.60 -3.16
N SER A 21 8.94 16.86 -2.62
CA SER A 21 8.13 18.03 -2.99
C SER A 21 8.85 19.34 -2.65
N ALA A 22 9.56 19.40 -1.51
CA ALA A 22 10.31 20.56 -1.07
C ALA A 22 11.47 20.94 -2.03
N ILE A 23 12.02 19.98 -2.76
CA ILE A 23 13.07 20.21 -3.76
C ILE A 23 12.51 20.31 -5.20
N GLY A 24 11.18 20.38 -5.35
CA GLY A 24 10.52 20.48 -6.66
C GLY A 24 10.61 19.22 -7.49
N GLN A 25 10.85 18.06 -6.86
CA GLN A 25 10.90 16.76 -7.52
C GLN A 25 9.66 15.93 -7.17
N THR A 26 9.26 15.07 -8.11
CA THR A 26 8.21 14.09 -7.86
C THR A 26 8.81 12.88 -7.14
N CYS A 27 8.21 12.48 -6.03
CA CYS A 27 8.54 11.24 -5.34
C CYS A 27 7.83 10.08 -6.03
N ASP A 28 8.46 9.50 -7.05
CA ASP A 28 7.89 8.34 -7.75
C ASP A 28 8.33 7.06 -7.04
N LEU A 29 7.50 6.63 -6.08
CA LEU A 29 7.71 5.39 -5.34
C LEU A 29 6.93 4.27 -6.02
N ASP A 30 7.65 3.39 -6.72
CA ASP A 30 7.09 2.16 -7.26
C ASP A 30 6.84 1.17 -6.11
N LEU A 31 5.68 1.31 -5.46
CA LEU A 31 5.25 0.42 -4.39
C LEU A 31 4.78 -0.93 -4.97
N PRO A 32 5.12 -2.05 -4.32
CA PRO A 32 4.74 -3.37 -4.80
C PRO A 32 3.21 -3.52 -4.85
N GLN A 33 2.69 -3.93 -6.01
CA GLN A 33 1.27 -4.18 -6.19
C GLN A 33 0.91 -5.62 -5.84
N ILE A 34 -0.28 -5.81 -5.26
CA ILE A 34 -0.83 -7.13 -4.94
C ILE A 34 -1.98 -7.42 -5.91
N ALA A 35 -1.85 -8.50 -6.68
CA ALA A 35 -2.90 -9.02 -7.54
C ALA A 35 -3.30 -10.43 -7.11
N VAL A 36 -4.60 -10.71 -7.07
CA VAL A 36 -5.14 -12.02 -6.68
C VAL A 36 -5.79 -12.67 -7.90
N VAL A 37 -5.31 -13.87 -8.26
CA VAL A 37 -5.81 -14.67 -9.39
C VAL A 37 -6.37 -16.00 -8.90
N GLY A 38 -7.46 -16.45 -9.50
CA GLY A 38 -8.10 -17.71 -9.12
C GLY A 38 -9.49 -17.90 -9.72
N GLY A 39 -9.98 -19.14 -9.66
CA GLY A 39 -11.28 -19.54 -10.20
C GLY A 39 -12.46 -18.72 -9.67
N GLN A 40 -13.60 -18.82 -10.34
CA GLN A 40 -14.85 -18.21 -9.87
C GLN A 40 -15.16 -18.70 -8.44
N SER A 41 -15.61 -17.79 -7.57
CA SER A 41 -15.97 -18.10 -6.17
C SER A 41 -14.83 -18.60 -5.28
N ALA A 42 -13.56 -18.52 -5.69
CA ALA A 42 -12.40 -18.90 -4.87
C ALA A 42 -12.10 -17.94 -3.68
N GLY A 43 -13.00 -17.01 -3.35
CA GLY A 43 -12.82 -16.09 -2.23
C GLY A 43 -11.81 -14.95 -2.45
N LYS A 44 -11.50 -14.60 -3.71
CA LYS A 44 -10.50 -13.55 -4.05
C LYS A 44 -10.75 -12.21 -3.34
N SER A 45 -12.00 -11.74 -3.31
CA SER A 45 -12.37 -10.50 -2.64
C SER A 45 -12.18 -10.60 -1.13
N SER A 46 -12.59 -11.70 -0.51
CA SER A 46 -12.42 -11.94 0.92
C SER A 46 -10.95 -11.97 1.34
N VAL A 47 -10.05 -12.48 0.48
CA VAL A 47 -8.61 -12.43 0.73
C VAL A 47 -8.10 -10.98 0.74
N LEU A 48 -8.50 -10.17 -0.24
CA LEU A 48 -8.10 -8.76 -0.29
C LEU A 48 -8.67 -7.96 0.89
N GLU A 49 -9.92 -8.21 1.26
CA GLU A 49 -10.57 -7.57 2.41
C GLU A 49 -9.84 -7.90 3.72
N ASN A 50 -9.45 -9.16 3.92
CA ASN A 50 -8.68 -9.57 5.11
C ASN A 50 -7.25 -8.99 5.14
N PHE A 51 -6.70 -8.61 3.99
CA PHE A 51 -5.39 -7.95 3.92
C PHE A 51 -5.44 -6.47 4.32
N VAL A 52 -6.59 -5.83 4.04
CA VAL A 52 -6.81 -4.39 4.28
C VAL A 52 -7.44 -4.13 5.65
N GLY A 53 -8.33 -5.00 6.11
CA GLY A 53 -9.12 -4.87 7.36
C GLY A 53 -8.46 -5.33 8.65
#